data_AF-A0A834HWS9-F1
#
_entry.id   AF-A0A834HWS9-F1
#
_cell.length_a   1.000
_cell.length_b   1.000
_cell.length_c   1.000
_cell.angle_alpha   90.00
_cell.angle_beta   90.00
_cell.angle_gamma   90.00
#
_symmetry.space_group_name_H-M   'P 1'
#
loop_
_entity.id
_entity.type
_entity.pdbx_description
1 polymer ?
#
loop_
_entity_poly.entity_id
_entity_poly.type
_entity_poly.pdbx_seq_one_letter_code
_entity_poly.pdbx_strand_id
1 'polypeptide(L)'
;MKNQGDNDGREENYSCRINTKYPKGIRKIVYNCIRSNTAGYKSKCRVRRPRKIGSQYINGFCPSKITATIAVTGEVSVDFVETHVGHEDDIGYKRLTKAEETKIRDQLIAEGLIY
;
A
#
# COMPACT_ATOMS: atom_id res chain seq x y z
N MET A 1 -17.65 8.65 31.10
CA MET A 1 -17.16 9.46 29.96
C MET A 1 -17.27 8.62 28.71
N LYS A 2 -17.89 9.15 27.66
CA LYS A 2 -18.16 8.40 26.42
C LYS A 2 -16.83 8.23 25.68
N ASN A 3 -16.37 6.99 25.52
CA ASN A 3 -15.28 6.66 24.60
C ASN A 3 -15.83 6.87 23.18
N GLN A 4 -15.58 8.03 22.59
CA GLN A 4 -15.71 8.22 21.16
C GLN A 4 -14.52 7.50 20.50
N GLY A 5 -14.72 6.22 20.18
CA GLY A 5 -13.90 5.55 19.18
C GLY A 5 -14.26 6.14 17.83
N ASP A 6 -13.31 6.88 17.25
CA ASP A 6 -13.40 7.38 15.88
C ASP A 6 -13.39 6.20 14.90
N ASN A 7 -14.57 5.61 14.69
CA ASN A 7 -14.82 4.66 13.61
C ASN A 7 -14.84 5.43 12.28
N ASP A 8 -13.66 5.81 11.78
CA ASP A 8 -13.50 6.19 10.38
C ASP A 8 -13.65 4.89 9.58
N GLY A 9 -14.88 4.55 9.16
CA GLY A 9 -15.29 3.28 8.56
C GLY A 9 -14.60 2.88 7.24
N ARG A 10 -13.40 3.40 6.98
CA ARG A 10 -12.42 2.87 6.05
C ARG A 10 -11.68 1.75 6.78
N GLU A 11 -12.15 0.51 6.63
CA GLU A 11 -11.32 -0.66 6.95
C GLU A 11 -9.90 -0.39 6.45
N GLU A 12 -8.90 -0.69 7.29
CA GLU A 12 -7.45 -0.61 7.06
C GLU A 12 -7.01 -1.43 5.84
N ASN A 13 -7.51 -1.07 4.66
CA ASN A 13 -7.21 -1.67 3.37
C ASN A 13 -5.96 -0.96 2.85
N TYR A 14 -4.85 -1.23 3.55
CA TYR A 14 -3.51 -1.04 3.03
C TYR A 14 -3.38 -1.92 1.78
N SER A 15 -3.62 -1.27 0.63
CA SER A 15 -3.20 -1.67 -0.71
C SER A 15 -3.41 -3.14 -1.11
N CYS A 16 -4.35 -3.39 -2.03
CA CYS A 16 -4.35 -4.55 -2.93
C CYS A 16 -3.91 -5.87 -2.26
N ARG A 17 -4.51 -6.18 -1.10
CA ARG A 17 -4.23 -7.39 -0.33
C ARG A 17 -4.71 -8.59 -1.11
N ILE A 18 -3.79 -9.48 -1.46
CA ILE A 18 -4.12 -10.77 -2.06
C ILE A 18 -3.81 -11.84 -1.03
N ASN A 19 -4.84 -12.57 -0.61
CA ASN A 19 -4.67 -13.72 0.26
C ASN A 19 -4.76 -14.99 -0.59
N THR A 20 -3.70 -15.79 -0.58
CA THR A 20 -3.65 -17.06 -1.29
C THR A 20 -3.39 -18.18 -0.29
N LYS A 21 -4.27 -19.19 -0.31
CA LYS A 21 -4.12 -20.41 0.48
C LYS A 21 -3.37 -21.44 -0.35
N TYR A 22 -2.28 -21.99 0.19
CA TYR A 22 -1.54 -23.08 -0.45
C TYR A 22 -1.93 -24.43 0.17
N PRO A 23 -1.78 -25.55 -0.57
CA PRO A 23 -1.92 -26.87 0.01
C PRO A 23 -0.93 -27.07 1.18
N LYS A 24 -1.32 -27.88 2.17
CA LYS A 24 -0.68 -28.07 3.49
C LYS A 24 -0.95 -26.99 4.55
N GLY A 25 -1.88 -26.06 4.36
CA GLY A 25 -2.29 -25.11 5.42
C GLY A 25 -1.42 -23.86 5.55
N ILE A 26 -0.42 -23.71 4.68
CA ILE A 26 0.42 -22.52 4.57
C ILE A 26 -0.41 -21.37 4.00
N ARG A 27 -0.37 -20.21 4.66
CA ARG A 27 -1.07 -18.99 4.22
C ARG A 27 -0.05 -18.00 3.69
N LYS A 28 -0.34 -17.41 2.52
CA LYS A 28 0.48 -16.34 1.95
C LYS A 28 -0.36 -15.09 1.81
N ILE A 29 0.10 -14.00 2.41
CA ILE A 29 -0.51 -12.69 2.32
C ILE A 29 0.43 -11.80 1.53
N VAL A 30 -0.04 -11.28 0.41
CA VAL A 30 0.72 -10.36 -0.44
C VAL A 30 0.08 -8.98 -0.37
N TYR A 31 0.88 -7.99 0.00
CA TYR A 31 0.55 -6.58 -0.06
C TYR A 31 1.30 -5.98 -1.24
N ASN A 32 0.59 -5.51 -2.25
CA ASN A 32 1.22 -4.88 -3.42
C ASN A 32 1.15 -3.37 -3.29
N CYS A 33 2.08 -2.65 -3.92
CA CYS A 33 1.99 -1.20 -4.01
C CYS A 33 0.61 -0.75 -4.55
N ILE A 34 0.00 0.25 -3.90
CA ILE A 34 -1.32 0.82 -4.24
C ILE A 34 -1.38 1.43 -5.66
N ARG A 35 -0.21 1.82 -6.18
CA ARG A 35 -0.02 2.38 -7.52
C ARG A 35 0.05 1.29 -8.59
N SER A 36 0.37 0.05 -8.22
CA SER A 36 0.51 -1.09 -9.13
C SER A 36 -0.85 -1.53 -9.67
N ASN A 37 -0.92 -1.88 -10.95
CA ASN A 37 -2.11 -2.52 -11.51
C ASN A 37 -1.93 -4.05 -11.54
N THR A 38 -2.20 -4.69 -10.41
CA THR A 38 -2.09 -6.15 -10.23
C THR A 38 -3.22 -6.94 -10.89
N ALA A 39 -4.29 -6.29 -11.36
CA ALA A 39 -5.49 -6.94 -11.91
C ALA A 39 -5.38 -7.29 -13.42
N GLY A 40 -4.17 -7.37 -13.98
CA GLY A 40 -3.97 -7.83 -15.36
C GLY A 40 -3.61 -6.73 -16.36
N TYR A 41 -2.74 -5.79 -15.97
CA TYR A 41 -2.14 -4.87 -16.94
C TYR A 41 -1.42 -5.64 -18.06
N LYS A 42 -1.92 -5.54 -19.28
CA LYS A 42 -1.24 -5.99 -20.50
C LYS A 42 -0.56 -4.77 -21.12
N SER A 43 0.78 -4.75 -21.13
CA SER A 43 1.54 -3.65 -21.73
C SER A 43 1.25 -3.55 -23.22
N LYS A 44 0.62 -2.46 -23.65
CA LYS A 44 0.43 -2.16 -25.08
C LYS A 44 1.62 -1.38 -25.64
N CYS A 45 2.87 -1.74 -25.28
CA CYS A 45 4.18 -1.16 -25.69
C CYS A 45 4.30 0.37 -25.85
N ARG A 46 3.29 1.15 -25.47
CA ARG A 46 3.18 2.58 -25.65
C ARG A 46 3.38 3.17 -24.27
N VAL A 47 4.54 3.80 -24.08
CA VAL A 47 4.87 4.55 -22.87
C VAL A 47 3.78 5.62 -22.68
N ARG A 48 2.89 5.41 -21.70
CA ARG A 48 1.87 6.41 -21.35
C ARG A 48 2.48 7.35 -20.32
N ARG A 49 2.27 8.65 -20.49
CA ARG A 49 2.58 9.63 -19.45
C ARG A 49 1.67 9.37 -18.24
N PRO A 50 2.19 9.41 -16.99
CA PRO A 50 1.36 9.30 -15.80
C PRO A 50 0.29 10.38 -15.82
N ARG A 51 -0.95 10.01 -15.45
CA ARG A 51 -2.05 10.98 -15.36
C ARG A 51 -1.82 11.86 -14.13
N LYS A 52 -1.94 13.18 -14.29
CA LYS A 52 -1.90 14.14 -13.17
C LYS A 52 -3.22 14.17 -12.37
N ILE A 53 -4.34 13.76 -12.98
CA ILE A 53 -5.69 13.83 -12.39
C ILE A 53 -6.43 12.51 -12.72
N GLY A 54 -7.11 11.93 -11.72
CA GLY A 54 -7.89 10.71 -11.84
C GLY A 54 -7.24 9.50 -11.17
N SER A 55 -7.36 8.31 -11.78
CA SER A 55 -6.93 7.04 -11.19
C SER A 55 -5.51 7.08 -10.62
N GLN A 56 -5.36 6.61 -9.38
CA GLN A 56 -4.09 6.47 -8.68
C GLN A 56 -3.14 5.41 -9.30
N TYR A 57 -3.58 4.60 -10.26
CA TYR A 57 -2.76 3.53 -10.82
C TYR A 57 -1.79 4.03 -11.90
N ILE A 58 -0.55 3.52 -11.89
CA ILE A 58 0.46 3.79 -12.93
C ILE A 58 0.15 3.07 -14.25
N ASN A 59 -0.92 2.25 -14.28
CA ASN A 59 -1.25 1.36 -15.41
C ASN A 59 0.01 0.63 -15.90
N GLY A 60 0.66 -0.03 -14.96
CA GLY A 60 1.93 -0.72 -15.08
C GLY A 60 2.13 -1.59 -13.86
N PHE A 61 3.19 -2.40 -13.87
CA PHE A 61 3.54 -3.26 -12.75
C PHE A 61 4.63 -2.60 -11.91
N CYS A 62 4.36 -2.39 -10.63
CA CYS A 62 5.37 -2.00 -9.65
C CYS A 62 5.80 -3.24 -8.85
N PRO A 63 7.12 -3.52 -8.73
CA PRO A 63 7.62 -4.68 -8.01
C PRO A 63 7.57 -4.54 -6.49
N SER A 64 7.38 -3.33 -5.97
CA SER A 64 7.26 -3.08 -4.53
C SER A 64 6.08 -3.83 -3.93
N LYS A 65 6.39 -4.70 -2.97
CA LYS A 65 5.43 -5.59 -2.30
C LYS A 65 5.99 -6.11 -0.98
N ILE A 66 5.07 -6.46 -0.10
CA ILE A 66 5.34 -7.22 1.13
C ILE A 66 4.71 -8.59 0.98
N THR A 67 5.48 -9.65 1.19
CA THR A 67 5.00 -11.02 1.14
C THR A 67 5.17 -11.66 2.51
N ALA A 68 4.08 -11.89 3.21
CA ALA A 68 4.07 -12.63 4.47
C ALA A 68 3.67 -14.08 4.22
N THR A 69 4.55 -15.01 4.55
CA THR A 69 4.30 -16.45 4.55
C THR A 69 4.12 -16.92 5.98
N ILE A 70 2.96 -17.50 6.28
CA ILE A 70 2.64 -18.06 7.59
C ILE A 70 2.69 -19.58 7.46
N ALA A 71 3.68 -20.18 8.11
CA ALA A 71 3.86 -21.61 8.17
C ALA A 71 2.86 -22.27 9.12
N VAL A 72 2.66 -23.58 8.96
CA VAL A 72 1.76 -24.38 9.81
C VAL A 72 2.25 -24.46 11.25
N THR A 73 3.57 -24.37 11.43
CA THR A 73 4.26 -24.34 12.73
C THR A 73 4.08 -23.03 13.49
N GLY A 74 3.44 -22.02 12.88
CA GLY A 74 3.27 -20.68 13.46
C GLY A 74 4.39 -19.70 13.11
N GLU A 75 5.43 -20.14 12.39
CA GLU A 75 6.50 -19.27 11.92
C GLU A 75 5.99 -18.31 10.84
N VAL A 76 6.40 -17.04 10.94
CA VAL A 76 6.05 -15.98 9.98
C VAL A 76 7.31 -15.48 9.30
N SER A 77 7.42 -15.69 7.99
CA SER A 77 8.49 -15.16 7.16
C SER A 77 7.98 -13.98 6.34
N VAL A 78 8.70 -12.86 6.34
CA VAL A 78 8.30 -11.64 5.62
C VAL A 78 9.38 -11.25 4.62
N ASP A 79 9.02 -11.25 3.34
CA ASP A 79 9.86 -10.71 2.27
C ASP A 79 9.40 -9.30 1.92
N PHE A 80 10.29 -8.33 2.06
CA PHE A 80 10.04 -6.94 1.72
C PHE A 80 10.83 -6.53 0.48
N VAL A 81 10.14 -6.03 -0.53
CA VAL A 81 10.74 -5.41 -1.71
C VAL A 81 10.38 -3.93 -1.69
N GLU A 82 11.35 -3.08 -1.35
CA GLU A 82 11.15 -1.63 -1.28
C GLU A 82 11.12 -0.98 -2.67
N THR A 83 11.82 -1.56 -3.64
CA THR A 83 12.07 -0.92 -4.93
C THR A 83 10.78 -0.63 -5.70
N HIS A 84 10.49 0.66 -5.91
CA HIS A 84 9.41 1.13 -6.76
C HIS A 84 9.93 1.39 -8.19
N VAL A 85 9.17 0.99 -9.20
CA VAL A 85 9.52 1.20 -10.62
C VAL A 85 8.37 1.92 -11.31
N GLY A 86 8.68 3.00 -12.03
CA GLY A 86 7.71 3.77 -12.81
C GLY A 86 6.91 4.80 -12.00
N HIS A 87 7.19 4.96 -10.71
CA HIS A 87 6.66 6.05 -9.88
C HIS A 87 7.53 6.31 -8.64
N GLU A 88 7.36 7.50 -8.07
CA GLU A 88 7.91 7.89 -6.77
C GLU A 88 6.97 7.47 -5.63
N ASP A 89 7.52 7.26 -4.44
CA ASP A 89 6.75 6.95 -3.23
C ASP A 89 6.20 8.23 -2.59
N ASP A 90 5.18 8.80 -3.23
CA ASP A 90 4.52 10.02 -2.79
C ASP A 90 3.42 9.71 -1.76
N ILE A 91 3.51 10.37 -0.60
CA ILE A 91 2.57 10.29 0.52
C ILE A 91 1.15 10.66 0.08
N GLY A 92 0.99 11.54 -0.91
CA GLY A 92 -0.32 11.96 -1.43
C GLY A 92 -1.16 10.82 -2.04
N TYR A 93 -0.53 9.69 -2.40
CA TYR A 93 -1.24 8.50 -2.88
C TYR A 93 -1.38 7.40 -1.82
N LYS A 94 -0.88 7.62 -0.60
CA LYS A 94 -1.05 6.68 0.52
C LYS A 94 -2.41 6.91 1.17
N ARG A 95 -3.04 5.81 1.58
CA ARG A 95 -4.29 5.86 2.36
C ARG A 95 -3.94 6.09 3.82
N LEU A 96 -3.77 7.35 4.19
CA LEU A 96 -3.56 7.73 5.58
C LEU A 96 -4.91 7.83 6.30
N THR A 97 -4.93 7.35 7.53
CA THR A 97 -6.00 7.69 8.48
C THR A 97 -5.85 9.14 8.93
N LYS A 98 -6.92 9.75 9.47
CA LYS A 98 -6.84 11.11 9.99
C LYS A 98 -5.77 11.25 11.08
N ALA A 99 -5.62 10.22 11.92
CA ALA A 99 -4.62 10.22 12.99
C ALA A 99 -3.18 10.17 12.45
N GLU A 100 -2.93 9.44 11.37
CA GLU A 100 -1.62 9.43 10.71
C GLU A 100 -1.36 10.75 9.97
N GLU A 101 -2.38 11.31 9.33
CA GLU A 101 -2.30 12.60 8.65
C GLU A 101 -1.93 13.71 9.65
N THR A 102 -2.60 13.76 10.81
CA THR A 102 -2.27 14.73 11.87
C THR A 102 -0.85 14.54 12.39
N LYS A 103 -0.40 13.30 12.61
CA LYS A 103 0.97 13.03 13.05
C LYS A 103 2.01 13.53 12.06
N ILE A 104 1.81 13.25 10.77
CA ILE A 104 2.71 13.71 9.70
C ILE A 104 2.71 15.24 9.64
N ARG A 105 1.54 15.88 9.75
CA ARG A 105 1.43 17.34 9.79
C ARG A 105 2.20 17.92 10.97
N ASP A 106 2.00 17.38 12.17
CA ASP A 106 2.66 17.87 13.39
C ASP A 106 4.19 17.72 13.30
N GLN A 107 4.67 16.62 12.72
CA GLN A 107 6.09 16.41 12.42
C GLN A 107 6.64 17.47 11.45
N LEU A 108 5.92 17.75 10.36
CA LEU A 108 6.33 18.75 9.39
C LEU A 108 6.33 20.18 9.96
N ILE A 109 5.40 20.50 10.88
CA ILE A 109 5.37 21.76 11.62
C ILE A 109 6.59 21.85 12.55
N ALA A 110 6.91 20.78 13.28
CA ALA A 110 8.07 20.73 14.17
C ALA A 110 9.40 20.90 13.43
N GLU A 111 9.48 20.39 12.19
CA GLU A 111 10.63 20.57 11.30
C GLU A 111 10.64 21.93 10.58
N GLY A 112 9.58 22.74 10.71
CA GLY A 112 9.47 24.07 10.13
C GLY A 112 9.25 24.10 8.62
N LEU A 113 8.80 22.99 8.03
CA LEU A 113 8.55 22.86 6.59
C LEU A 113 7.19 23.43 6.17
N ILE A 114 6.25 23.52 7.12
CA ILE A 114 4.91 24.07 6.94
C ILE A 114 4.50 24.88 8.18
N TYR A 115 3.57 25.81 8.01
CA TYR A 115 3.05 26.70 9.06
C TYR A 115 1.59 26.41 9.40
#